data_AF-A0A7T8AB13-F1
#
_entry.id   AF-A0A7T8AB13-F1
#
_cell.length_a   1.000
_cell.length_b   1.000
_cell.length_c   1.000
_cell.angle_alpha   90.00
_cell.angle_beta   90.00
_cell.angle_gamma   90.00
#
_symmetry.space_group_name_H-M   'P 1'
#
loop_
_entity.id
_entity.type
_entity.pdbx_description
1 polymer ?
#
loop_
_entity_poly.entity_id
_entity_poly.type
_entity_poly.pdbx_seq_one_letter_code
_entity_poly.pdbx_strand_id
1 'polypeptide(L)'
;MDWLATEIGKLSLLGIYGLIAGAAGSLLSGYIFPKWLQKQKSELEVEAEQLRFKLKRQELMFDRELLAAEEFFRLHDSILGTPRFPDPDWSDAQVIIADKFGSLVDQITKFLDKHGVAMSESTSKSLTSARHIANQGSFDVAQETSEGEYEPGQYPSKIVQKAVDEFWERIEEARKQMREDLSNGSLTSPSKS
;
A
#
# COMPACT_ATOMS: atom_id res chain seq x y z
N MET A 1 32.89 -81.32 -22.97
CA MET A 1 33.33 -80.20 -23.82
C MET A 1 32.11 -79.33 -24.16
N ASP A 2 31.45 -78.74 -23.15
CA ASP A 2 30.23 -77.94 -23.34
C ASP A 2 30.17 -76.68 -22.44
N TRP A 3 31.29 -76.33 -21.80
CA TRP A 3 31.36 -75.17 -20.89
C TRP A 3 31.89 -73.91 -21.58
N LEU A 4 32.59 -74.02 -22.72
CA LEU A 4 33.12 -72.85 -23.44
C LEU A 4 32.13 -72.18 -24.40
N ALA A 5 31.01 -72.82 -24.75
CA ALA A 5 30.00 -72.24 -25.63
C ALA A 5 28.99 -71.32 -24.89
N THR A 6 28.87 -71.47 -23.56
CA THR A 6 27.88 -70.75 -22.74
C THR A 6 28.35 -69.39 -22.23
N GLU A 7 29.67 -69.11 -22.24
CA GLU A 7 30.21 -67.79 -21.87
C GLU A 7 30.35 -66.82 -23.05
N ILE A 8 30.65 -67.32 -24.26
CA ILE A 8 30.80 -66.48 -25.46
C ILE A 8 29.43 -65.93 -25.93
N GLY A 9 28.34 -66.65 -25.67
CA GLY A 9 26.97 -66.19 -25.96
C GLY A 9 26.43 -65.08 -25.05
N LYS A 10 27.06 -64.84 -23.88
CA LYS A 10 26.64 -63.79 -22.93
C LYS A 10 27.39 -62.47 -23.13
N LEU A 11 28.61 -62.51 -23.69
CA LEU A 11 29.41 -61.32 -23.97
C LEU A 11 29.02 -60.60 -25.27
N SER A 12 28.43 -61.30 -26.25
CA SER A 12 27.95 -60.67 -27.49
C SER A 12 26.63 -59.91 -27.32
N LEU A 13 25.79 -60.28 -26.35
CA LEU A 13 24.53 -59.59 -26.03
C LEU A 13 24.76 -58.29 -25.26
N LEU A 14 25.76 -58.21 -24.38
CA LEU A 14 26.10 -56.98 -23.66
C LEU A 14 26.74 -55.91 -24.56
N GLY A 15 27.46 -56.31 -25.61
CA GLY A 15 28.02 -55.38 -26.61
C GLY A 15 26.96 -54.69 -27.49
N ILE A 16 25.80 -55.31 -27.70
CA ILE A 16 24.74 -54.77 -28.56
C ILE A 16 23.82 -53.82 -27.77
N TYR A 17 23.56 -54.08 -26.48
CA TYR A 17 22.79 -53.16 -25.63
C TYR A 17 23.56 -51.86 -25.29
N GLY A 18 24.89 -51.92 -25.19
CA GLY A 18 25.73 -50.72 -25.02
C GLY A 18 25.73 -49.79 -26.25
N LEU A 19 25.62 -50.36 -27.45
CA LEU A 19 25.55 -49.60 -28.70
C LEU A 19 24.15 -49.00 -28.94
N ILE A 20 23.07 -49.64 -28.51
CA ILE A 20 21.71 -49.10 -28.65
C ILE A 20 21.45 -47.97 -27.63
N ALA A 21 21.99 -48.05 -26.42
CA ALA A 21 21.92 -46.95 -25.45
C ALA A 21 22.80 -45.74 -25.84
N GLY A 22 24.02 -45.99 -26.37
CA GLY A 22 24.91 -44.93 -26.86
C GLY A 22 24.41 -44.23 -28.14
N ALA A 23 23.74 -44.97 -29.04
CA ALA A 23 23.18 -44.41 -30.27
C ALA A 23 21.85 -43.67 -30.04
N ALA A 24 20.97 -44.17 -29.16
CA ALA A 24 19.72 -43.47 -28.84
C ALA A 24 19.97 -42.17 -28.03
N GLY A 25 20.98 -42.18 -27.15
CA GLY A 25 21.41 -40.99 -26.41
C GLY A 25 22.07 -39.93 -27.30
N SER A 26 22.98 -40.32 -28.22
CA SER A 26 23.67 -39.36 -29.11
C SER A 26 22.77 -38.78 -30.21
N LEU A 27 21.76 -39.52 -30.68
CA LEU A 27 20.85 -39.02 -31.73
C LEU A 27 19.73 -38.09 -31.19
N LEU A 28 19.29 -38.25 -29.93
CA LEU A 28 18.33 -37.34 -29.30
C LEU A 28 19.02 -36.15 -28.59
N SER A 29 20.25 -36.33 -28.07
CA SER A 29 20.97 -35.29 -27.32
C SER A 29 21.54 -34.17 -28.19
N GLY A 30 21.86 -34.41 -29.47
CA GLY A 30 22.48 -33.39 -30.32
C GLY A 30 21.53 -32.26 -30.76
N TYR A 31 20.22 -32.50 -30.77
CA TYR A 31 19.24 -31.56 -31.35
C TYR A 31 18.03 -31.25 -30.47
N ILE A 32 17.57 -32.22 -29.67
CA ILE A 32 16.38 -32.04 -28.83
C ILE A 32 16.76 -31.42 -27.50
N PHE A 33 17.86 -31.86 -26.90
CA PHE A 33 18.34 -31.31 -25.62
C PHE A 33 18.73 -29.82 -25.71
N PRO A 34 19.43 -29.33 -26.75
CA PRO A 34 19.74 -27.91 -26.89
C PRO A 34 18.50 -27.06 -27.17
N LYS A 35 17.56 -27.58 -27.99
CA LYS A 35 16.28 -26.88 -28.25
C LYS A 35 15.39 -26.82 -27.01
N TRP A 36 15.34 -27.90 -26.23
CA TRP A 36 14.60 -27.94 -24.98
C TRP A 36 15.23 -27.01 -23.93
N LEU A 37 16.56 -27.00 -23.79
CA LEU A 37 17.28 -26.04 -22.95
C LEU A 37 17.06 -24.59 -23.40
N GLN A 38 17.11 -24.31 -24.70
CA GLN A 38 16.82 -22.99 -25.24
C GLN A 38 15.38 -22.57 -24.95
N LYS A 39 14.43 -23.49 -25.08
CA LYS A 39 13.02 -23.23 -24.76
C LYS A 39 12.84 -22.93 -23.27
N GLN A 40 13.41 -23.75 -22.39
CA GLN A 40 13.37 -23.53 -20.94
C GLN A 40 14.07 -22.23 -20.54
N LYS A 41 15.21 -21.91 -21.15
CA LYS A 41 15.90 -20.63 -20.95
C LYS A 41 15.02 -19.47 -21.39
N SER A 42 14.36 -19.56 -22.54
CA SER A 42 13.44 -18.51 -23.01
C SER A 42 12.20 -18.38 -22.12
N GLU A 43 11.66 -19.48 -21.60
CA GLU A 43 10.53 -19.50 -20.65
C GLU A 43 10.95 -18.81 -19.33
N LEU A 44 12.14 -19.13 -18.81
CA LEU A 44 12.73 -18.47 -17.63
C LEU A 44 13.03 -16.99 -17.84
N GLU A 45 13.50 -16.59 -19.03
CA GLU A 45 13.73 -15.18 -19.37
C GLU A 45 12.43 -14.39 -19.39
N VAL A 46 11.37 -14.95 -19.99
CA VAL A 46 10.03 -14.34 -19.98
C VAL A 46 9.47 -14.23 -18.57
N GLU A 47 9.60 -15.27 -17.75
CA GLU A 47 9.13 -15.25 -16.36
C GLU A 47 9.91 -14.22 -15.53
N ALA A 48 11.23 -14.16 -15.69
CA ALA A 48 12.07 -13.16 -15.02
C ALA A 48 11.68 -11.73 -15.44
N GLU A 49 11.37 -11.51 -16.72
CA GLU A 49 10.93 -10.22 -17.21
C GLU A 49 9.56 -9.83 -16.63
N GLN A 50 8.60 -10.76 -16.57
CA GLN A 50 7.31 -10.54 -15.91
C GLN A 50 7.45 -10.20 -14.43
N LEU A 51 8.33 -10.90 -13.71
CA LEU A 51 8.61 -10.62 -12.30
C LEU A 51 9.24 -9.24 -12.12
N ARG A 52 10.19 -8.84 -12.98
CA ARG A 52 10.76 -7.48 -12.96
C ARG A 52 9.71 -6.40 -13.19
N PHE A 53 8.80 -6.61 -14.14
CA PHE A 53 7.70 -5.67 -14.37
C PHE A 53 6.76 -5.57 -13.17
N LYS A 54 6.43 -6.70 -12.53
CA LYS A 54 5.62 -6.70 -11.30
C LYS A 54 6.30 -5.96 -10.15
N LEU A 55 7.59 -6.24 -9.92
CA LEU A 55 8.38 -5.56 -8.88
C LEU A 55 8.45 -4.05 -9.12
N LYS A 56 8.74 -3.62 -10.35
CA LYS A 56 8.79 -2.19 -10.68
C LYS A 56 7.43 -1.50 -10.51
N ARG A 57 6.33 -2.20 -10.81
CA ARG A 57 4.98 -1.68 -10.57
C ARG A 57 4.69 -1.55 -9.07
N GLN A 58 5.12 -2.51 -8.26
CA GLN A 58 4.99 -2.46 -6.80
C GLN A 58 5.81 -1.30 -6.24
N GLU A 59 7.07 -1.16 -6.63
CA GLU A 59 7.95 -0.04 -6.25
C GLU A 59 7.30 1.32 -6.54
N LEU A 60 6.79 1.52 -7.76
CA LEU A 60 6.12 2.78 -8.12
C LEU A 60 4.83 3.03 -7.32
N MET A 61 4.11 1.98 -6.91
CA MET A 61 2.97 2.15 -6.00
C MET A 61 3.44 2.50 -4.59
N PHE A 62 4.44 1.81 -4.06
CA PHE A 62 5.03 2.11 -2.75
C PHE A 62 5.53 3.55 -2.63
N ASP A 63 6.20 4.07 -3.67
CA ASP A 63 6.66 5.45 -3.67
C ASP A 63 5.49 6.43 -3.54
N ARG A 64 4.38 6.17 -4.24
CA ARG A 64 3.16 6.99 -4.14
C ARG A 64 2.49 6.87 -2.79
N GLU A 65 2.44 5.65 -2.25
CA GLU A 65 1.89 5.37 -0.93
C GLU A 65 2.70 6.11 0.17
N LEU A 66 4.02 6.08 0.08
CA LEU A 66 4.91 6.80 1.01
C LEU A 66 4.71 8.31 0.91
N LEU A 67 4.65 8.86 -0.30
CA LEU A 67 4.38 10.29 -0.51
C LEU A 67 3.02 10.72 0.04
N ALA A 68 1.98 9.89 -0.14
CA ALA A 68 0.66 10.13 0.43
C ALA A 68 0.71 10.16 1.96
N ALA A 69 1.43 9.21 2.57
CA ALA A 69 1.58 9.16 4.01
C ALA A 69 2.35 10.37 4.57
N GLU A 70 3.47 10.74 3.95
CA GLU A 70 4.23 11.94 4.35
C GLU A 70 3.38 13.20 4.30
N GLU A 71 2.62 13.41 3.22
CA GLU A 71 1.73 14.57 3.10
C GLU A 71 0.57 14.51 4.10
N PHE A 72 0.03 13.33 4.39
CA PHE A 72 -0.99 13.16 5.42
C PHE A 72 -0.45 13.52 6.82
N PHE A 73 0.75 13.07 7.20
CA PHE A 73 1.32 13.40 8.51
C PHE A 73 1.58 14.90 8.65
N ARG A 74 1.99 15.59 7.57
CA ARG A 74 2.10 17.05 7.57
C ARG A 74 0.75 17.74 7.75
N LEU A 75 -0.29 17.22 7.08
CA LEU A 75 -1.67 17.69 7.27
C LEU A 75 -2.12 17.48 8.72
N HIS A 76 -1.89 16.28 9.28
CA HIS A 76 -2.22 15.92 10.66
C HIS A 76 -1.59 16.90 11.66
N ASP A 77 -0.29 17.15 11.56
CA ASP A 77 0.42 18.10 12.44
C ASP A 77 -0.10 19.54 12.29
N SER A 78 -0.52 19.92 11.07
CA SER A 78 -1.02 21.28 10.79
C SER A 78 -2.40 21.58 11.40
N ILE A 79 -3.21 20.53 11.65
CA ILE A 79 -4.57 20.67 12.22
C ILE A 79 -4.48 21.29 13.61
N LEU A 80 -3.68 20.69 14.49
CA LEU A 80 -3.48 21.18 15.87
C LEU A 80 -2.79 22.56 15.90
N GLY A 81 -1.97 22.86 14.89
CA GLY A 81 -1.28 24.15 14.79
C GLY A 81 -0.28 24.37 15.91
N THR A 82 0.13 25.64 16.08
CA THR A 82 1.05 26.02 17.15
C THR A 82 0.27 26.26 18.44
N PRO A 83 0.70 25.66 19.57
CA PRO A 83 0.14 25.96 20.89
C PRO A 83 0.10 27.47 21.14
N ARG A 84 -1.07 28.02 21.50
CA ARG A 84 -1.21 29.42 21.90
C ARG A 84 -0.70 29.66 23.34
N PHE A 85 -0.64 28.60 24.15
CA PHE A 85 -0.25 28.64 25.55
C PHE A 85 0.80 27.56 25.88
N PRO A 86 1.56 27.70 26.97
CA PRO A 86 2.59 26.73 27.38
C PRO A 86 2.03 25.36 27.80
N ASP A 87 0.77 25.30 28.22
CA ASP A 87 0.06 24.08 28.65
C ASP A 87 -1.36 24.11 28.06
N PRO A 88 -1.52 23.88 26.74
CA PRO A 88 -2.81 23.96 26.08
C PRO A 88 -3.67 22.77 26.49
N ASP A 89 -4.89 23.03 26.93
CA ASP A 89 -5.85 21.97 27.17
C ASP A 89 -6.56 21.56 25.86
N TRP A 90 -7.39 20.50 25.93
CA TRP A 90 -8.15 20.05 24.77
C TRP A 90 -9.16 21.11 24.30
N SER A 91 -9.69 21.93 25.22
CA SER A 91 -10.65 22.98 24.87
C SER A 91 -10.00 24.10 24.04
N ASP A 92 -8.74 24.44 24.31
CA ASP A 92 -7.95 25.34 23.48
C ASP A 92 -7.71 24.75 22.07
N ALA A 93 -7.42 23.45 21.99
CA ALA A 93 -7.29 22.76 20.70
C ALA A 93 -8.61 22.76 19.93
N GLN A 94 -9.75 22.61 20.62
CA GLN A 94 -11.06 22.64 20.00
C GLN A 94 -11.36 23.99 19.34
N VAL A 95 -11.00 25.11 19.98
CA VAL A 95 -11.11 26.46 19.38
C VAL A 95 -10.31 26.53 18.08
N ILE A 96 -9.03 26.11 18.13
CA ILE A 96 -8.12 26.19 16.98
C ILE A 96 -8.63 25.35 15.79
N ILE A 97 -9.15 24.15 16.07
CA ILE A 97 -9.67 23.28 15.02
C ILE A 97 -10.98 23.86 14.45
N ALA A 98 -11.87 24.35 15.31
CA ALA A 98 -13.14 24.94 14.89
C ALA A 98 -12.94 26.15 13.98
N ASP A 99 -12.05 27.09 14.37
CA ASP A 99 -11.67 28.26 13.54
C ASP A 99 -11.18 27.85 12.14
N LYS A 100 -10.54 26.68 12.04
CA LYS A 100 -9.93 26.20 10.80
C LYS A 100 -10.83 25.34 9.94
N PHE A 101 -12.05 24.99 10.36
CA PHE A 101 -12.89 24.01 9.66
C PHE A 101 -13.03 24.27 8.16
N GLY A 102 -13.28 25.52 7.75
CA GLY A 102 -13.36 25.88 6.33
C GLY A 102 -12.07 25.55 5.57
N SER A 103 -10.91 25.94 6.12
CA SER A 103 -9.61 25.63 5.51
C SER A 103 -9.27 24.13 5.52
N LEU A 104 -9.73 23.39 6.52
CA LEU A 104 -9.50 21.94 6.65
C LEU A 104 -10.27 21.16 5.59
N VAL A 105 -11.48 21.61 5.23
CA VAL A 105 -12.25 21.03 4.11
C VAL A 105 -11.46 21.10 2.81
N ASP A 106 -10.89 22.27 2.51
CA ASP A 106 -10.09 22.47 1.30
C ASP A 106 -8.81 21.64 1.32
N GLN A 107 -8.13 21.59 2.46
CA GLN A 107 -6.89 20.82 2.61
C GLN A 107 -7.13 19.31 2.44
N ILE A 108 -8.17 18.78 3.09
CA ILE A 108 -8.54 17.35 2.97
C ILE A 108 -8.98 17.04 1.54
N THR A 109 -9.74 17.94 0.90
CA THR A 109 -10.16 17.75 -0.50
C THR A 109 -8.95 17.69 -1.45
N LYS A 110 -8.04 18.65 -1.35
CA LYS A 110 -6.81 18.67 -2.16
C LYS A 110 -5.96 17.42 -1.91
N PHE A 111 -5.88 16.96 -0.67
CA PHE A 111 -5.18 15.75 -0.32
C PHE A 111 -5.82 14.51 -0.97
N LEU A 112 -7.14 14.34 -0.85
CA LEU A 112 -7.87 13.23 -1.47
C LEU A 112 -7.79 13.23 -2.99
N ASP A 113 -7.88 14.40 -3.64
CA ASP A 113 -7.78 14.50 -5.10
C ASP A 113 -6.39 14.10 -5.61
N LYS A 114 -5.34 14.44 -4.85
CA LYS A 114 -3.95 14.16 -5.23
C LYS A 114 -3.53 12.72 -4.92
N HIS A 115 -3.94 12.19 -3.76
CA HIS A 115 -3.41 10.95 -3.21
C HIS A 115 -4.44 9.83 -3.04
N GLY A 116 -5.73 10.09 -3.26
CA GLY A 116 -6.79 9.13 -2.94
C GLY A 116 -6.63 7.76 -3.61
N VAL A 117 -5.97 7.69 -4.77
CA VAL A 117 -5.70 6.43 -5.49
C VAL A 117 -4.62 5.57 -4.80
N ALA A 118 -3.72 6.19 -4.03
CA ALA A 118 -2.61 5.53 -3.34
C ALA A 118 -2.94 5.19 -1.88
N MET A 119 -4.22 5.20 -1.49
CA MET A 119 -4.63 4.94 -0.10
C MET A 119 -5.64 3.80 -0.02
N SER A 120 -5.80 3.27 1.19
CA SER A 120 -6.82 2.28 1.47
C SER A 120 -8.20 2.91 1.44
N GLU A 121 -9.19 2.10 1.11
CA GLU A 121 -10.59 2.50 1.14
C GLU A 121 -11.00 2.97 2.55
N SER A 122 -10.49 2.31 3.59
CA SER A 122 -10.70 2.68 5.00
C SER A 122 -10.21 4.10 5.29
N THR A 123 -8.94 4.40 4.96
CA THR A 123 -8.36 5.74 5.13
C THR A 123 -9.14 6.80 4.34
N SER A 124 -9.48 6.51 3.08
CA SER A 124 -10.24 7.40 2.21
C SER A 124 -11.63 7.70 2.77
N LYS A 125 -12.30 6.69 3.32
CA LYS A 125 -13.63 6.82 3.94
C LYS A 125 -13.57 7.65 5.23
N SER A 126 -12.58 7.43 6.09
CA SER A 126 -12.40 8.23 7.31
C SER A 126 -12.13 9.71 6.97
N LEU A 127 -11.26 10.00 6.01
CA LEU A 127 -10.99 11.38 5.57
C LEU A 127 -12.19 12.04 4.88
N THR A 128 -12.94 11.29 4.08
CA THR A 128 -14.19 11.80 3.48
C THR A 128 -15.22 12.14 4.55
N SER A 129 -15.30 11.33 5.60
CA SER A 129 -16.17 11.58 6.75
C SER A 129 -15.72 12.79 7.55
N ALA A 130 -14.41 12.90 7.83
CA ALA A 130 -13.81 14.07 8.47
C ALA A 130 -14.11 15.35 7.70
N ARG A 131 -13.94 15.34 6.37
CA ARG A 131 -14.28 16.48 5.50
C ARG A 131 -15.75 16.86 5.62
N HIS A 132 -16.66 15.89 5.65
CA HIS A 132 -18.09 16.16 5.79
C HIS A 132 -18.41 16.83 7.13
N ILE A 133 -17.84 16.33 8.22
CA ILE A 133 -18.00 16.89 9.57
C ILE A 133 -17.44 18.31 9.62
N ALA A 134 -16.22 18.55 9.11
CA ALA A 134 -15.63 19.88 9.06
C ALA A 134 -16.47 20.86 8.22
N ASN A 135 -17.03 20.40 7.10
CA ASN A 135 -17.91 21.23 6.29
C ASN A 135 -19.19 21.62 7.04
N GLN A 136 -19.83 20.67 7.73
CA GLN A 136 -20.99 20.97 8.57
C GLN A 136 -20.62 21.90 9.74
N GLY A 137 -19.56 21.58 10.46
CA GLY A 137 -19.07 22.37 11.58
C GLY A 137 -18.69 23.79 11.20
N SER A 138 -18.23 24.03 9.96
CA SER A 138 -17.96 25.40 9.49
C SER A 138 -19.22 26.28 9.45
N PHE A 139 -20.39 25.70 9.17
CA PHE A 139 -21.66 26.42 9.23
C PHE A 139 -22.09 26.68 10.67
N ASP A 140 -21.85 25.73 11.58
CA ASP A 140 -22.16 25.89 13.00
C ASP A 140 -21.28 26.99 13.63
N VAL A 141 -19.98 27.01 13.33
CA VAL A 141 -19.06 28.08 13.74
C VAL A 141 -19.51 29.43 13.20
N ALA A 142 -19.91 29.52 11.94
CA ALA A 142 -20.41 30.76 11.35
C ALA A 142 -21.75 31.24 11.94
N GLN A 143 -22.53 30.36 12.59
CA GLN A 143 -23.72 30.75 13.34
C GLN A 143 -23.38 31.26 14.74
N GLU A 144 -22.35 30.71 15.37
CA GLU A 144 -21.90 31.10 16.71
C GLU A 144 -21.04 32.36 16.71
N THR A 145 -20.25 32.54 15.66
CA THR A 145 -19.34 33.66 15.48
C THR A 145 -19.92 34.58 14.43
N SER A 146 -20.17 35.85 14.78
CA SER A 146 -20.72 36.82 13.81
C SER A 146 -19.75 37.12 12.66
N GLU A 147 -18.46 36.77 12.80
CA GLU A 147 -17.38 37.07 11.86
C GLU A 147 -16.41 35.90 11.59
N GLY A 148 -16.68 34.67 12.07
CA GLY A 148 -15.91 33.47 11.68
C GLY A 148 -14.74 33.07 12.58
N GLU A 149 -14.46 33.81 13.66
CA GLU A 149 -13.42 33.47 14.64
C GLU A 149 -13.93 33.65 16.08
N TYR A 150 -13.43 32.84 17.01
CA TYR A 150 -13.70 33.00 18.45
C TYR A 150 -12.82 34.09 19.07
N GLU A 151 -13.45 34.99 19.84
CA GLU A 151 -12.74 36.01 20.63
C GLU A 151 -11.89 35.39 21.75
N PRO A 152 -10.84 36.05 22.25
CA PRO A 152 -10.04 35.55 23.37
C PRO A 152 -10.90 35.22 24.61
N GLY A 153 -10.85 33.97 25.05
CA GLY A 153 -11.62 33.47 26.19
C GLY A 153 -13.04 32.99 25.85
N GLN A 154 -13.45 33.08 24.58
CA GLN A 154 -14.66 32.46 24.07
C GLN A 154 -14.37 31.02 23.65
N TYR A 155 -15.25 30.10 24.05
CA TYR A 155 -15.17 28.69 23.68
C TYR A 155 -16.32 28.31 22.76
N PRO A 156 -16.14 27.30 21.89
CA PRO A 156 -17.20 26.82 21.00
C PRO A 156 -18.36 26.26 21.81
N SER A 157 -19.58 26.33 21.28
CA SER A 157 -20.70 25.66 21.94
C SER A 157 -20.49 24.14 21.96
N LYS A 158 -21.32 23.44 22.75
CA LYS A 158 -21.28 21.97 22.81
C LYS A 158 -21.51 21.30 21.45
N ILE A 159 -22.22 21.96 20.53
CA ILE A 159 -22.47 21.43 19.19
C ILE A 159 -21.16 21.44 18.38
N VAL A 160 -20.47 22.58 18.34
CA VAL A 160 -19.18 22.69 17.65
C VAL A 160 -18.10 21.85 18.32
N GLN A 161 -18.03 21.82 19.66
CA GLN A 161 -17.09 20.94 20.38
C GLN A 161 -17.27 19.47 19.98
N LYS A 162 -18.53 19.01 19.91
CA LYS A 162 -18.83 17.65 19.47
C LYS A 162 -18.42 17.42 18.01
N ALA A 163 -18.64 18.38 17.13
CA ALA A 163 -18.20 18.28 15.74
C ALA A 163 -16.67 18.20 15.64
N VAL A 164 -15.93 18.95 16.48
CA VAL A 164 -14.47 18.87 16.55
C VAL A 164 -14.01 17.50 17.04
N ASP A 165 -14.64 16.96 18.09
CA ASP A 165 -14.29 15.65 18.63
C ASP A 165 -14.52 14.54 17.59
N GLU A 166 -15.68 14.54 16.92
CA GLU A 166 -16.01 13.59 15.86
C GLU A 166 -15.05 13.75 14.66
N PHE A 167 -14.72 14.99 14.28
CA PHE A 167 -13.74 15.26 13.24
C PHE A 167 -12.37 14.68 13.60
N TRP A 168 -11.89 14.96 14.81
CA TRP A 168 -10.58 14.52 15.27
C TRP A 168 -10.49 13.00 15.39
N GLU A 169 -11.55 12.35 15.85
CA GLU A 169 -11.66 10.90 15.87
C GLU A 169 -11.47 10.31 14.45
N ARG A 170 -12.11 10.87 13.42
CA ARG A 170 -11.92 10.42 12.03
C ARG A 170 -10.51 10.65 11.50
N ILE A 171 -9.87 11.74 11.90
CA ILE A 171 -8.47 12.03 11.54
C ILE A 171 -7.53 11.02 12.22
N GLU A 172 -7.76 10.67 13.48
CA GLU A 172 -6.97 9.67 14.20
C GLU A 172 -7.20 8.24 13.69
N GLU A 173 -8.44 7.88 13.31
CA GLU A 173 -8.73 6.63 12.61
C GLU A 173 -7.94 6.52 11.31
N ALA A 174 -7.97 7.57 10.48
CA ALA A 174 -7.20 7.62 9.24
C ALA A 174 -5.69 7.49 9.50
N ARG A 175 -5.18 8.17 10.55
CA ARG A 175 -3.76 8.08 10.95
C ARG A 175 -3.37 6.68 11.38
N LYS A 176 -4.20 6.04 12.19
CA LYS A 176 -3.98 4.66 12.65
C LYS A 176 -3.95 3.71 11.46
N GLN A 177 -4.96 3.78 10.59
CA GLN A 177 -5.05 2.93 9.40
C GLN A 177 -3.83 3.10 8.50
N MET A 178 -3.42 4.35 8.22
CA MET A 178 -2.28 4.62 7.36
C MET A 178 -0.96 4.08 7.93
N ARG A 179 -0.79 4.08 9.26
CA ARG A 179 0.36 3.42 9.91
C ARG A 179 0.31 1.89 9.78
N GLU A 180 -0.85 1.30 10.02
CA GLU A 180 -1.05 -0.14 9.89
C GLU A 180 -0.75 -0.61 8.47
N ASP A 181 -1.30 0.11 7.49
CA ASP A 181 -1.11 -0.14 6.07
C ASP A 181 0.37 -0.05 5.65
N LEU A 182 1.10 0.98 6.11
CA LEU A 182 2.55 1.09 5.87
C LEU A 182 3.33 -0.06 6.53
N SER A 183 2.96 -0.45 7.76
CA SER A 183 3.61 -1.55 8.47
C SER A 183 3.37 -2.91 7.81
N ASN A 184 2.22 -3.08 7.16
CA ASN A 184 1.86 -4.27 6.41
C ASN A 184 2.44 -4.28 4.99
N GLY A 185 3.13 -3.20 4.60
CA GLY A 185 3.76 -3.09 3.30
C GLY A 185 2.75 -2.95 2.16
N SER A 186 1.62 -2.26 2.36
CA SER A 186 0.85 -1.63 1.28
C SER A 186 -0.35 -0.86 1.84
N LEU A 187 -0.55 0.38 1.37
CA LEU A 187 -1.76 1.18 1.59
C LEU A 187 -2.95 0.74 0.75
N THR A 188 -2.79 -0.12 -0.25
CA THR A 188 -3.90 -0.53 -1.13
C THR A 188 -4.41 -1.94 -0.86
N SER A 189 -3.79 -2.65 0.08
CA SER A 189 -4.22 -4.00 0.45
C SER A 189 -5.50 -3.94 1.28
N PRO A 190 -6.53 -4.74 0.97
CA PRO A 190 -7.74 -4.79 1.78
C PRO A 190 -7.37 -5.26 3.19
N SER A 191 -7.79 -4.50 4.21
CA SER A 191 -7.65 -4.93 5.60
C SER A 191 -8.36 -6.29 5.73
N LYS A 192 -7.66 -7.31 6.25
CA LYS A 192 -8.30 -8.58 6.56
C LYS A 192 -9.35 -8.32 7.64
N SER A 193 -10.62 -8.36 7.23
CA SER A 193 -11.78 -8.37 8.13
C SER A 193 -11.81 -9.62 8.99
#